data_AF-A0A0C4Y045-F1
#
_entry.id   AF-A0A0C4Y045-F1
#
_cell.length_a   1.000
_cell.length_b   1.000
_cell.length_c   1.000
_cell.angle_alpha   90.00
_cell.angle_beta   90.00
_cell.angle_gamma   90.00
#
_symmetry.space_group_name_H-M   'P 1'
#
loop_
_entity.id
_entity.type
_entity.pdbx_description
1 polymer ?
#
loop_
_entity_poly.entity_id
_entity_poly.type
_entity_poly.pdbx_seq_one_letter_code
_entity_poly.pdbx_strand_id
1 'polypeptide(L)' 'TSHPKTVMSGTQFYPLSKILFWSLLNVVIQLTWFGARPMKDPYIMLGQILTVVYFKYFIVNPVPQKTWNSVVM' A
#
# COMPACT_ATOMS: atom_id res chain seq x y z
N THR A 1 -32.90 14.44 0.26
CA THR A 1 -33.11 13.19 -0.50
C THR A 1 -31.98 12.24 -0.18
N SER A 2 -32.31 11.14 0.51
CA SER A 2 -31.36 10.14 1.01
C SER A 2 -30.77 9.33 -0.15
N HIS A 3 -29.72 9.85 -0.79
CA HIS A 3 -28.95 9.04 -1.73
C HIS A 3 -28.17 7.99 -0.94
N PRO A 4 -28.42 6.69 -1.15
CA PRO A 4 -27.63 5.65 -0.52
C PRO A 4 -26.19 5.81 -1.02
N LYS A 5 -25.25 5.92 -0.08
CA LYS A 5 -23.81 5.88 -0.39
C LYS A 5 -23.52 4.52 -1.00
N THR A 6 -23.44 4.44 -2.32
CA THR A 6 -23.05 3.23 -3.04
C THR A 6 -21.57 3.02 -2.85
N VAL A 7 -21.22 2.34 -1.76
CA VAL A 7 -19.86 1.86 -1.54
C VAL A 7 -19.60 0.79 -2.60
N MET A 8 -18.85 1.15 -3.65
CA MET A 8 -18.52 0.20 -4.71
C MET A 8 -17.65 -0.92 -4.13
N SER A 9 -18.15 -2.15 -4.13
CA SER A 9 -17.57 -3.31 -3.43
C SER A 9 -16.46 -4.05 -4.20
N GLY A 10 -15.77 -3.39 -5.13
CA GLY A 10 -14.76 -4.03 -5.97
C GLY A 10 -13.46 -3.24 -6.06
N THR A 11 -12.34 -3.87 -5.72
CA THR A 11 -10.98 -3.30 -5.87
C THR A 11 -10.66 -2.92 -7.32
N GLN A 12 -11.39 -3.48 -8.30
CA GLN A 12 -11.29 -3.12 -9.72
C GLN A 12 -11.78 -1.70 -10.03
N PHE A 13 -12.69 -1.14 -9.21
CA PHE A 13 -13.22 0.21 -9.39
C PHE A 13 -12.33 1.30 -8.77
N TYR A 14 -11.27 0.91 -8.05
CA TYR A 14 -10.30 1.82 -7.44
C TYR A 14 -8.91 1.58 -8.05
N PRO A 15 -8.56 2.21 -9.18
CA PRO A 15 -7.24 2.04 -9.80
C PRO A 15 -6.09 2.37 -8.83
N LEU A 16 -6.29 3.32 -7.91
CA LEU A 16 -5.33 3.61 -6.83
C LEU A 16 -5.13 2.44 -5.87
N SER A 17 -6.19 1.74 -5.45
CA SER A 17 -6.09 0.59 -4.54
C SER A 17 -5.33 -0.57 -5.19
N LYS A 18 -5.47 -0.73 -6.51
CA LYS A 18 -4.69 -1.72 -7.27
C LYS A 18 -3.20 -1.40 -7.25
N ILE A 19 -2.81 -0.14 -7.48
CA ILE A 19 -1.41 0.30 -7.43
C ILE A 19 -0.82 0.10 -6.03
N LEU A 20 -1.57 0.43 -4.98
CA LEU A 20 -1.17 0.17 -3.60
C LEU A 20 -0.96 -1.34 -3.35
N PHE A 21 -1.88 -2.19 -3.77
CA PHE A 21 -1.70 -3.64 -3.61
C PHE A 21 -0.40 -4.15 -4.28
N TRP A 22 -0.12 -3.69 -5.51
CA TRP A 22 1.13 -4.05 -6.19
C TRP A 22 2.38 -3.48 -5.50
N SER A 23 2.30 -2.29 -4.89
CA SER A 23 3.43 -1.74 -4.14
C SER A 23 3.71 -2.54 -2.87
N LEU A 24 2.67 -2.98 -2.15
CA LEU A 24 2.82 -3.89 -1.00
C LEU A 24 3.51 -5.19 -1.40
N LEU A 25 3.06 -5.80 -2.51
CA LEU A 25 3.63 -7.06 -3.01
C LEU A 25 5.12 -6.89 -3.35
N ASN A 26 5.51 -5.79 -3.98
CA ASN A 26 6.92 -5.46 -4.24
C ASN A 26 7.74 -5.31 -2.95
N VAL A 27 7.21 -4.60 -1.95
CA VAL A 27 7.87 -4.41 -0.65
C VAL A 27 8.10 -5.74 0.06
N VAL A 28 7.12 -6.65 0.06
CA VAL A 28 7.25 -7.98 0.68
C VAL A 28 8.29 -8.85 -0.02
N ILE A 29 8.34 -8.82 -1.37
CA ILE A 29 9.37 -9.54 -2.13
C ILE A 29 10.76 -8.98 -1.80
N GLN A 30 10.91 -7.66 -1.74
CA GLN A 30 12.17 -7.00 -1.38
C GLN A 30 12.60 -7.36 0.05
N LEU A 31 11.69 -7.30 1.03
CA LEU A 31 11.97 -7.71 2.41
C LEU A 31 12.45 -9.16 2.49
N THR A 32 11.81 -10.07 1.76
CA THR A 32 12.23 -11.48 1.70
C THR A 32 13.61 -11.64 1.08
N TRP A 33 13.88 -10.92 -0.02
CA TRP A 33 15.16 -10.99 -0.73
C TRP A 33 16.33 -10.40 0.07
N PHE A 34 16.12 -9.23 0.70
CA PHE A 34 17.13 -8.58 1.51
C PHE A 34 17.30 -9.24 2.88
N GLY A 35 16.25 -9.86 3.43
CA GLY A 35 16.32 -10.64 4.67
C GLY A 35 17.15 -11.93 4.56
N ALA A 36 17.29 -12.49 3.35
CA ALA A 36 18.12 -13.66 3.09
C ALA A 36 19.62 -13.33 2.89
N ARG A 37 19.99 -12.05 2.78
CA ARG A 37 21.38 -11.60 2.61
C ARG A 37 22.02 -11.39 3.99
N PRO A 38 23.33 -11.68 4.16
CA PRO A 38 24.02 -11.42 5.42
C PRO A 38 24.01 -9.92 5.73
N MET A 39 23.68 -9.57 6.97
CA MET A 39 23.65 -8.19 7.45
C MET A 39 25.08 -7.64 7.58
N LYS A 40 25.58 -7.08 6.48
CA LYS A 40 26.72 -6.16 6.45
C LYS A 40 26.25 -4.84 5.82
N ASP A 41 26.89 -3.73 6.20
CA ASP A 41 26.65 -2.45 5.52
C ASP A 41 26.80 -2.63 4.00
N PRO A 42 25.84 -2.19 3.16
CA PRO A 42 24.76 -1.22 3.42
C PRO A 42 23.35 -1.81 3.66
N TYR A 43 23.19 -3.12 3.83
CA TYR A 43 21.88 -3.79 3.84
C TYR A 43 21.02 -3.46 5.07
N ILE A 44 21.64 -3.08 6.19
CA ILE A 44 20.94 -2.67 7.42
C ILE A 44 20.11 -1.40 7.20
N MET A 45 20.66 -0.41 6.49
CA MET A 45 19.94 0.83 6.18
C MET A 45 18.75 0.58 5.24
N LEU A 46 18.92 -0.32 4.26
CA LEU A 46 17.84 -0.72 3.35
C LEU A 46 16.70 -1.45 4.12
N GLY A 47 17.04 -2.34 5.05
CA GLY A 47 16.07 -3.03 5.90
C GLY A 47 15.22 -2.07 6.73
N GLN A 48 15.84 -1.03 7.31
CA GLN A 48 15.13 0.01 8.06
C GLN A 48 14.17 0.83 7.16
N ILE A 49 14.60 1.20 5.96
CA ILE A 49 13.74 1.93 5.01
C ILE A 49 12.54 1.05 4.60
N LEU A 50 12.77 -0.23 4.32
CA LEU A 50 11.74 -1.19 3.91
C LEU A 50 10.68 -1.40 5.00
N THR A 51 11.07 -1.51 6.26
CA THR A 51 10.10 -1.65 7.37
C THR A 51 9.28 -0.38 7.56
N VAL A 52 9.89 0.81 7.45
CA VAL A 52 9.17 2.09 7.49
C VAL A 52 8.15 2.19 6.35
N VAL A 53 8.53 1.81 5.14
CA VAL A 53 7.63 1.79 3.97
C VAL A 53 6.48 0.79 4.18
N TYR A 54 6.77 -0.39 4.72
CA TYR A 54 5.76 -1.41 5.04
C TYR A 54 4.71 -0.91 6.05
N PHE A 55 5.13 -0.28 7.15
CA PHE A 55 4.18 0.26 8.13
C PHE A 55 3.42 1.48 7.59
N LYS A 56 4.07 2.34 6.80
CA LYS A 56 3.39 3.46 6.12
C LYS A 56 2.27 2.99 5.20
N TYR A 57 2.42 1.84 4.55
CA TYR A 57 1.39 1.28 3.67
C TYR A 57 0.02 1.15 4.36
N PHE A 58 -0.01 0.64 5.59
CA PHE A 58 -1.26 0.46 6.34
C PHE A 58 -1.97 1.78 6.63
N ILE A 59 -1.22 2.86 6.83
CA ILE A 59 -1.77 4.21 7.06
C ILE A 59 -2.32 4.80 5.75
N VAL A 60 -1.69 4.51 4.61
CA VAL A 60 -2.08 5.05 3.29
C VAL A 60 -3.25 4.26 2.68
N ASN A 61 -3.43 2.98 3.04
CA ASN A 61 -4.50 2.12 2.52
C ASN A 61 -5.93 2.70 2.57
N PRO A 62 -6.39 3.47 3.58
CA PRO A 62 -7.70 4.10 3.57
C PRO A 62 -7.81 5.36 2.67
N VAL A 63 -6.70 5.91 2.16
CA VAL A 63 -6.68 7.16 1.37
C VAL A 63 -7.42 7.04 0.03
N PRO A 64 -7.18 6.01 -0.81
CA PRO A 64 -7.89 5.83 -2.08
C PRO A 64 -9.40 5.82 -1.96
N GLN A 65 -9.91 5.21 -0.88
CA GLN A 65 -11.35 5.08 -0.63
C GLN A 65 -11.95 6.47 -0.33
N LYS A 66 -11.25 7.29 0.47
CA LYS A 66 -11.65 8.67 0.76
C LYS A 66 -11.59 9.56 -0.47
N THR A 67 -10.49 9.50 -1.24
CA THR A 67 -10.31 10.35 -2.42
C THR A 67 -11.31 10.02 -3.51
N TRP A 68 -11.58 8.74 -3.76
CA TRP A 68 -12.54 8.33 -4.78
C TRP A 68 -13.98 8.75 -4.42
N ASN A 69 -14.36 8.60 -3.16
CA ASN A 69 -15.67 9.07 -2.69
C ASN A 69 -15.84 10.59 -2.85
N SER A 70 -14.76 11.37 -2.82
CA SER A 70 -14.80 12.82 -3.08
C SER A 70 -14.77 13.20 -4.57
N VAL A 71 -14.32 12.32 -5.44
CA VAL A 71 -14.26 12.58 -6.90
C VAL A 71 -15.56 12.16 -7.58
N VAL A 72 -16.20 11.10 -7.06
CA VAL A 72 -17.45 10.55 -7.61
C VAL A 72 -18.70 11.25 -7.04
N MET A 73 -18.61 11.88 -5.86
CA MET A 73 -19.63 12.79 -5.33
C MET A 73 -19.39 14.22 -5.79
#